data_AF-A0A3M0NRU6-F1
#
_entry.id   AF-A0A3M0NRU6-F1
#
_cell.length_a   1.000
_cell.length_b   1.000
_cell.length_c   1.000
_cell.angle_alpha   90.00
_cell.angle_beta   90.00
_cell.angle_gamma   90.00
#
_symmetry.space_group_name_H-M   'P 1'
#
loop_
_entity.id
_entity.type
_entity.pdbx_description
1 polymer ?
#
loop_
_entity_poly.entity_id
_entity_poly.type
_entity_poly.pdbx_seq_one_letter_code
_entity_poly.pdbx_strand_id
1 'polypeptide(L)'
;MNSKRNNWSNIEAFYLHSKVELKQVRQTISSSDLPDKDEQLAFITGYIALLDDDFTGLDEQTKAQIKNRLFNISDFDRDNLYLYCNFMSFYDLDSNLMLSKRLINHFKNDSDIAVQKAILSIISNLLMFCIKADRYDETIFFIEAAQQIDINPDLTFYRGAIAFLRA
;
A
#
# COMPACT_ATOMS: atom_id res chain seq x y z
N MET A 1 20.82 -7.42 9.92
CA MET A 1 19.65 -7.13 10.77
C MET A 1 19.46 -5.61 10.83
N ASN A 2 18.65 -5.00 9.95
CA ASN A 2 18.12 -3.63 10.17
C ASN A 2 17.08 -3.15 9.14
N SER A 3 16.81 -3.85 8.02
CA SER A 3 15.82 -3.38 7.04
C SER A 3 14.39 -3.25 7.60
N LYS A 4 14.01 -4.09 8.57
CA LYS A 4 12.68 -4.04 9.19
C LYS A 4 12.43 -2.80 10.04
N ARG A 5 13.46 -2.17 10.63
CA ARG A 5 13.26 -0.97 11.49
C ARG A 5 12.99 0.29 10.67
N ASN A 6 13.59 0.39 9.48
CA ASN A 6 13.47 1.59 8.64
C ASN A 6 12.08 1.74 8.00
N ASN A 7 11.37 0.64 7.71
CA ASN A 7 10.03 0.74 7.13
C ASN A 7 9.01 1.36 8.09
N TRP A 8 9.04 1.03 9.38
CA TRP A 8 8.09 1.57 10.36
C TRP A 8 8.29 3.07 10.60
N SER A 9 9.54 3.55 10.70
CA SER A 9 9.81 4.99 10.84
C SER A 9 9.40 5.80 9.61
N ASN A 10 9.52 5.22 8.41
CA ASN A 10 9.10 5.87 7.16
C ASN A 10 7.57 5.98 7.07
N ILE A 11 6.88 4.93 7.49
CA ILE A 11 5.42 4.88 7.55
C ILE A 11 4.89 5.90 8.55
N GLU A 12 5.46 5.97 9.76
CA GLU A 12 5.07 6.97 10.77
C GLU A 12 5.32 8.40 10.29
N ALA A 13 6.50 8.70 9.74
CA ALA A 13 6.79 10.03 9.19
C ALA A 13 5.88 10.42 8.02
N PHE A 14 5.50 9.46 7.18
CA PHE A 14 4.50 9.65 6.12
C PHE A 14 3.12 10.00 6.69
N TYR A 15 2.62 9.21 7.65
CA TYR A 15 1.31 9.46 8.26
C TYR A 15 1.28 10.73 9.14
N LEU A 16 2.42 11.19 9.64
CA LEU A 16 2.56 12.48 10.31
C LEU A 16 2.76 13.66 9.34
N HIS A 17 2.70 13.42 8.02
CA HIS A 17 2.96 14.40 6.96
C HIS A 17 4.30 15.15 7.10
N SER A 18 5.28 14.55 7.78
CA SER A 18 6.57 15.19 8.03
C SER A 18 7.50 15.00 6.83
N LYS A 19 7.26 15.78 5.76
CA LYS A 19 8.14 15.82 4.58
C LYS A 19 9.59 16.18 4.95
N VAL A 20 9.76 16.94 6.04
CA VAL A 20 11.09 17.26 6.59
C VAL A 20 11.78 16.00 7.09
N GLU A 21 11.10 15.17 7.89
CA GLU A 21 11.66 13.90 8.38
C GLU A 21 11.96 12.93 7.24
N LEU A 22 11.07 12.78 6.25
CA LEU A 22 11.35 11.91 5.10
C LEU A 22 12.59 12.37 4.30
N LYS A 23 12.78 13.69 4.15
CA LYS A 23 14.00 14.23 3.53
C LYS A 23 15.25 13.97 4.36
N GLN A 24 15.17 14.03 5.68
CA GLN A 24 16.28 13.69 6.59
C GLN A 24 16.63 12.21 6.52
N VAL A 25 15.62 11.32 6.50
CA VAL A 25 15.83 9.89 6.31
C VAL A 25 16.50 9.62 4.97
N ARG A 26 16.01 10.23 3.88
CA ARG A 26 16.62 10.11 2.56
C ARG A 26 18.10 10.53 2.58
N GLN A 27 18.42 11.66 3.19
CA GLN A 27 19.81 12.12 3.33
C GLN A 27 20.67 11.14 4.13
N THR A 28 20.13 10.57 5.21
CA THR A 28 20.82 9.58 6.03
C THR A 28 21.14 8.32 5.22
N ILE A 29 20.17 7.80 4.47
CA ILE A 29 20.36 6.65 3.57
C ILE A 29 21.39 6.98 2.49
N SER A 30 21.31 8.16 1.86
CA SER A 30 22.29 8.62 0.85
C SER A 30 23.72 8.64 1.38
N SER A 31 23.92 8.94 2.67
CA SER A 31 25.24 8.94 3.31
C SER A 31 25.69 7.60 3.89
N SER A 32 24.86 6.56 3.81
CA SER A 32 25.15 5.24 4.39
C SER A 32 25.79 4.27 3.38
N ASP A 33 26.38 3.18 3.91
CA ASP A 33 26.92 2.04 3.14
C ASP A 33 25.99 0.81 3.22
N LEU A 34 24.68 1.03 3.23
CA LEU A 34 23.69 -0.04 3.31
C LEU A 34 23.75 -0.94 2.05
N PRO A 35 23.64 -2.27 2.19
CA PRO A 35 23.67 -3.19 1.04
C PRO A 35 22.45 -3.04 0.12
N ASP A 36 21.34 -2.53 0.64
CA ASP A 36 20.06 -2.29 -0.04
C ASP A 36 19.79 -0.79 -0.24
N LYS A 37 20.84 0.04 -0.24
CA LYS A 37 20.76 1.51 -0.31
C LYS A 37 19.89 2.02 -1.44
N ASP A 38 20.06 1.50 -2.66
CA ASP A 38 19.31 1.97 -3.82
C ASP A 38 17.82 1.66 -3.70
N GLU A 39 17.47 0.47 -3.20
CA GLU A 39 16.07 0.09 -2.93
C GLU A 39 15.48 1.02 -1.86
N GLN A 40 16.18 1.24 -0.75
CA GLN A 40 15.71 2.15 0.30
C GLN A 40 15.56 3.60 -0.19
N LEU A 41 16.47 4.07 -1.05
CA LEU A 41 16.37 5.39 -1.69
C LEU A 41 15.16 5.50 -2.62
N ALA A 42 14.84 4.45 -3.37
CA ALA A 42 13.65 4.42 -4.20
C ALA A 42 12.38 4.53 -3.36
N PHE A 43 12.26 3.76 -2.28
CA PHE A 43 11.07 3.78 -1.42
C PHE A 43 10.87 5.12 -0.70
N ILE A 44 11.92 5.70 -0.12
CA ILE A 44 11.78 7.00 0.56
C ILE A 44 11.44 8.12 -0.44
N THR A 45 11.97 8.05 -1.66
CA THR A 45 11.62 9.00 -2.73
C THR A 45 10.17 8.80 -3.17
N GLY A 46 9.71 7.56 -3.26
CA GLY A 46 8.31 7.22 -3.50
C GLY A 46 7.37 7.75 -2.41
N TYR A 47 7.71 7.62 -1.12
CA TYR A 47 6.91 8.19 -0.02
C TYR A 47 6.84 9.72 -0.07
N ILE A 48 7.93 10.39 -0.46
CA ILE A 48 7.93 11.85 -0.64
C ILE A 48 7.00 12.24 -1.80
N ALA A 49 7.06 11.53 -2.93
CA ALA A 49 6.16 11.76 -4.07
C ALA A 49 4.69 11.51 -3.72
N LEU A 50 4.42 10.48 -2.91
CA LEU A 50 3.08 10.15 -2.42
C LEU A 50 2.48 11.28 -1.55
N LEU A 51 3.29 11.95 -0.73
CA LEU A 51 2.82 13.11 0.06
C LEU A 51 2.42 14.31 -0.84
N ASP A 52 3.08 14.46 -1.97
CA ASP A 52 2.83 15.55 -2.91
C ASP A 52 1.70 15.22 -3.89
N ASP A 53 1.23 13.97 -3.90
CA ASP A 53 0.39 13.39 -4.97
C ASP A 53 0.97 13.65 -6.37
N ASP A 54 2.30 13.70 -6.46
CA ASP A 54 3.04 14.02 -7.68
C ASP A 54 4.19 13.04 -7.90
N PHE A 55 4.00 12.15 -8.88
CA PHE A 55 4.97 11.13 -9.27
C PHE A 55 5.78 11.54 -10.51
N THR A 56 5.58 12.73 -11.07
CA THR A 56 6.25 13.18 -12.31
C THR A 56 7.76 13.32 -12.13
N GLY A 57 8.20 13.62 -10.91
CA GLY A 57 9.62 13.73 -10.54
C GLY A 57 10.34 12.41 -10.32
N LEU A 58 9.66 11.26 -10.39
CA LEU A 58 10.30 9.95 -10.24
C LEU A 58 10.88 9.48 -11.57
N ASP A 59 12.16 9.11 -11.57
CA ASP A 59 12.81 8.49 -12.72
C ASP A 59 12.32 7.04 -12.93
N GLU A 60 12.49 6.52 -14.15
CA GLU A 60 11.98 5.19 -14.51
C GLU A 60 12.65 4.04 -13.75
N GLN A 61 13.91 4.21 -13.29
CA GLN A 61 14.58 3.20 -12.49
C GLN A 61 13.96 3.13 -11.09
N THR A 62 13.73 4.28 -10.45
CA THR A 62 13.02 4.38 -9.16
C THR A 62 11.63 3.76 -9.28
N LYS A 63 10.91 4.09 -10.35
CA LYS A 63 9.58 3.49 -10.58
C LYS A 63 9.67 1.98 -10.72
N ALA A 64 10.57 1.48 -11.55
CA ALA A 64 10.75 0.05 -11.77
C ALA A 64 11.14 -0.69 -10.48
N GLN A 65 11.97 -0.10 -9.61
CA GLN A 65 12.34 -0.69 -8.33
C GLN A 65 11.14 -0.83 -7.40
N ILE A 66 10.33 0.23 -7.24
CA ILE A 66 9.11 0.20 -6.43
C ILE A 66 8.13 -0.85 -6.98
N LYS A 67 7.88 -0.83 -8.31
CA LYS A 67 6.98 -1.79 -8.97
C LYS A 67 7.47 -3.23 -8.81
N ASN A 68 8.71 -3.52 -9.14
CA ASN A 68 9.27 -4.87 -9.07
C ASN A 68 9.20 -5.42 -7.65
N ARG A 69 9.50 -4.59 -6.64
CA ARG A 69 9.43 -5.02 -5.25
C ARG A 69 8.01 -5.37 -4.82
N LEU A 70 6.98 -4.73 -5.38
CA LEU A 70 5.59 -4.97 -5.00
C LEU A 70 4.88 -6.03 -5.87
N PHE A 71 5.29 -6.19 -7.13
CA PHE A 71 4.72 -7.17 -8.08
C PHE A 71 5.35 -8.55 -8.01
N ASN A 72 6.67 -8.64 -7.82
CA ASN A 72 7.42 -9.90 -7.88
C ASN A 72 7.49 -10.64 -6.55
N ILE A 73 6.61 -10.29 -5.61
CA ILE A 73 6.55 -10.99 -4.33
C ILE A 73 5.84 -12.32 -4.58
N SER A 74 6.64 -13.38 -4.68
CA SER A 74 6.15 -14.76 -4.74
C SER A 74 5.47 -15.17 -3.42
N ASP A 75 5.93 -14.60 -2.30
CA ASP A 75 5.42 -14.84 -0.94
C ASP A 75 4.99 -13.53 -0.30
N PHE A 76 3.73 -13.13 -0.49
CA PHE A 76 3.20 -11.93 0.15
C PHE A 76 3.17 -12.18 1.65
N ASP A 77 4.08 -11.54 2.38
CA ASP A 77 4.03 -11.45 3.82
C ASP A 77 3.29 -10.18 4.26
N ARG A 78 3.05 -10.07 5.57
CA ARG A 78 2.36 -8.93 6.17
C ARG A 78 3.05 -7.59 5.83
N ASP A 79 4.38 -7.54 5.87
CA ASP A 79 5.14 -6.32 5.65
C ASP A 79 4.91 -5.77 4.23
N ASN A 80 4.89 -6.68 3.25
CA ASN A 80 4.61 -6.31 1.87
C ASN A 80 3.16 -5.90 1.61
N LEU A 81 2.20 -6.46 2.35
CA LEU A 81 0.78 -6.11 2.23
C LEU A 81 0.52 -4.63 2.61
N TYR A 82 1.12 -4.17 3.70
CA TYR A 82 1.05 -2.76 4.10
C TYR A 82 1.78 -1.84 3.12
N LEU A 83 2.94 -2.28 2.62
CA LEU A 83 3.69 -1.51 1.64
C LEU A 83 2.87 -1.33 0.35
N TYR A 84 2.23 -2.39 -0.15
CA TYR A 84 1.32 -2.30 -1.29
C TYR A 84 0.18 -1.32 -1.00
N CYS A 85 -0.51 -1.47 0.14
CA CYS A 85 -1.62 -0.60 0.53
C CYS A 85 -1.25 0.89 0.50
N ASN A 86 -0.06 1.26 0.99
CA ASN A 86 0.40 2.65 1.00
C ASN A 86 0.72 3.17 -0.41
N PHE A 87 1.23 2.32 -1.29
CA PHE A 87 1.65 2.70 -2.65
C PHE A 87 0.58 2.45 -3.72
N MET A 88 -0.68 2.21 -3.37
CA MET A 88 -1.69 1.87 -4.38
C MET A 88 -1.89 2.99 -5.42
N SER A 89 -1.84 4.27 -5.04
CA SER A 89 -1.97 5.39 -6.00
C SER A 89 -0.78 5.52 -6.97
N PHE A 90 0.31 4.80 -6.71
CA PHE A 90 1.45 4.73 -7.61
C PHE A 90 1.18 3.87 -8.86
N TYR A 91 0.19 2.98 -8.80
CA TYR A 91 -0.17 2.08 -9.89
C TYR A 91 -1.41 2.57 -10.63
N ASP A 92 -1.48 2.26 -11.93
CA ASP A 92 -2.71 2.39 -12.67
C ASP A 92 -3.80 1.47 -12.10
N LEU A 93 -5.06 1.80 -12.41
CA LEU A 93 -6.20 1.09 -11.85
C LEU A 93 -6.22 -0.39 -12.27
N ASP A 94 -5.87 -0.73 -13.51
CA ASP A 94 -5.88 -2.13 -13.97
C ASP A 94 -4.86 -2.99 -13.21
N SER A 95 -3.67 -2.46 -12.99
CA SER A 95 -2.63 -3.05 -12.15
C SER A 95 -3.12 -3.27 -10.72
N ASN A 96 -3.74 -2.25 -10.11
CA ASN A 96 -4.29 -2.35 -8.76
C ASN A 96 -5.43 -3.37 -8.65
N LEU A 97 -6.30 -3.46 -9.67
CA LEU A 97 -7.39 -4.43 -9.71
C LEU A 97 -6.85 -5.86 -9.76
N MET A 98 -5.90 -6.11 -10.65
CA MET A 98 -5.28 -7.44 -10.80
C MET A 98 -4.55 -7.87 -9.52
N LEU A 99 -3.70 -7.00 -8.98
CA LEU A 99 -2.91 -7.30 -7.78
C LEU A 99 -3.79 -7.51 -6.55
N SER A 100 -4.76 -6.62 -6.31
CA SER A 100 -5.65 -6.74 -5.15
C SER A 100 -6.49 -8.00 -5.21
N LYS A 101 -7.00 -8.40 -6.39
CA LYS A 101 -7.72 -9.68 -6.56
C LYS A 101 -6.83 -10.86 -6.17
N ARG A 102 -5.55 -10.85 -6.56
CA ARG A 102 -4.57 -11.90 -6.18
C ARG A 102 -4.32 -11.91 -4.66
N LEU A 103 -4.11 -10.75 -4.04
CA LEU A 103 -3.86 -10.59 -2.61
C LEU A 103 -5.05 -11.06 -1.76
N ILE A 104 -6.25 -10.60 -2.08
CA ILE A 104 -7.48 -10.97 -1.39
C ILE A 104 -7.68 -12.49 -1.43
N ASN A 105 -7.48 -13.11 -2.59
CA ASN A 105 -7.61 -14.55 -2.71
C ASN A 105 -6.53 -15.32 -1.93
N HIS A 106 -5.30 -14.79 -1.86
CA HIS A 106 -4.21 -15.38 -1.09
C HIS A 106 -4.50 -15.36 0.42
N PHE A 107 -5.03 -14.25 0.95
CA PHE A 107 -5.28 -14.04 2.38
C PHE A 107 -6.72 -14.31 2.84
N LYS A 108 -7.60 -14.81 1.98
CA LYS A 108 -9.05 -14.94 2.27
C LYS A 108 -9.40 -15.75 3.53
N ASN A 109 -8.52 -16.66 3.96
CA ASN A 109 -8.70 -17.52 5.13
C ASN A 109 -7.78 -17.11 6.30
N ASP A 110 -7.09 -15.97 6.21
CA ASP A 110 -6.21 -15.49 7.26
C ASP A 110 -7.04 -14.88 8.41
N SER A 111 -6.81 -15.37 9.63
CA SER A 111 -7.49 -14.90 10.84
C SER A 111 -6.75 -13.80 11.58
N ASP A 112 -5.56 -13.40 11.11
CA ASP A 112 -4.79 -12.34 11.72
C ASP A 112 -5.44 -10.97 11.47
N ILE A 113 -5.76 -10.29 12.57
CA ILE A 113 -6.44 -9.00 12.54
C ILE A 113 -5.66 -7.93 11.77
N ALA A 114 -4.32 -7.95 11.81
CA ALA A 114 -3.51 -6.98 11.09
C ALA A 114 -3.61 -7.22 9.57
N VAL A 115 -3.56 -8.49 9.14
CA VAL A 115 -3.77 -8.89 7.73
C VAL A 115 -5.18 -8.48 7.28
N GLN A 116 -6.21 -8.78 8.06
CA GLN A 116 -7.60 -8.41 7.75
C GLN A 116 -7.79 -6.89 7.66
N LYS A 117 -7.18 -6.11 8.56
CA LYS A 117 -7.16 -4.63 8.47
C LYS A 117 -6.55 -4.17 7.15
N ALA A 118 -5.40 -4.71 6.77
CA ALA A 118 -4.73 -4.34 5.52
C ALA A 118 -5.55 -4.72 4.27
N ILE A 119 -6.18 -5.90 4.26
CA ILE A 119 -7.09 -6.30 3.17
C ILE A 119 -8.28 -5.36 3.05
N LEU A 120 -8.93 -5.01 4.17
CA LEU A 120 -10.06 -4.09 4.15
C LEU A 120 -9.64 -2.65 3.74
N SER A 121 -8.43 -2.21 4.08
CA SER A 121 -7.85 -0.95 3.58
C SER A 121 -7.65 -0.98 2.07
N ILE A 122 -7.08 -2.06 1.53
CA ILE A 122 -6.91 -2.26 0.08
C ILE A 122 -8.26 -2.21 -0.63
N ILE A 123 -9.27 -2.91 -0.10
CA ILE A 123 -10.63 -2.89 -0.63
C ILE A 123 -11.17 -1.46 -0.63
N SER A 124 -11.07 -0.73 0.49
CA SER A 124 -11.57 0.65 0.60
C SER A 124 -10.92 1.59 -0.42
N ASN A 125 -9.59 1.50 -0.60
CA ASN A 125 -8.86 2.27 -1.59
C ASN A 125 -9.32 1.95 -3.02
N LEU A 126 -9.50 0.66 -3.33
CA LEU A 126 -9.96 0.24 -4.66
C LEU A 126 -11.38 0.68 -4.97
N LEU A 127 -12.30 0.62 -4.01
CA LEU A 127 -13.65 1.15 -4.17
C LEU A 127 -13.57 2.63 -4.55
N MET A 128 -12.73 3.40 -3.86
CA MET A 128 -12.56 4.81 -4.18
C MET A 128 -11.97 5.04 -5.58
N PHE A 129 -10.97 4.26 -5.99
CA PHE A 129 -10.38 4.39 -7.32
C PHE A 129 -11.37 4.02 -8.42
N CYS A 130 -12.16 2.96 -8.23
CA CYS A 130 -13.19 2.54 -9.18
C CYS A 130 -14.28 3.60 -9.31
N ILE A 131 -14.75 4.18 -8.20
CA ILE A 131 -15.76 5.26 -8.19
C ILE A 131 -15.24 6.48 -8.96
N LYS A 132 -13.99 6.91 -8.71
CA LYS A 132 -13.38 8.05 -9.42
C LYS A 132 -13.22 7.81 -10.92
N ALA A 133 -13.14 6.56 -11.35
CA ALA A 133 -12.94 6.16 -12.74
C ALA A 133 -14.23 5.65 -13.42
N ASP A 134 -15.40 5.82 -12.79
CA ASP A 134 -16.70 5.33 -13.27
C ASP A 134 -16.74 3.81 -13.58
N ARG A 135 -15.90 3.01 -12.89
CA ARG A 135 -15.79 1.54 -13.07
C ARG A 135 -16.53 0.77 -11.97
N TYR A 136 -17.82 1.05 -11.81
CA TYR A 136 -18.62 0.49 -10.71
C TYR A 136 -18.72 -1.04 -10.72
N ASP A 137 -18.75 -1.68 -11.89
CA ASP A 137 -18.85 -3.14 -11.99
C ASP A 137 -17.68 -3.87 -11.31
N GLU A 138 -16.48 -3.27 -11.32
CA GLU A 138 -15.30 -3.85 -10.67
C GLU A 138 -15.44 -3.88 -9.14
N THR A 139 -16.27 -3.01 -8.57
CA THR A 139 -16.46 -2.89 -7.10
C THR A 139 -17.11 -4.12 -6.48
N ILE A 140 -17.91 -4.87 -7.27
CA ILE A 140 -18.72 -6.01 -6.81
C ILE A 140 -17.83 -7.04 -6.13
N PHE A 141 -16.75 -7.46 -6.80
CA PHE A 141 -15.81 -8.44 -6.26
C PHE A 141 -15.26 -8.01 -4.89
N PHE A 142 -14.89 -6.74 -4.75
CA PHE A 142 -14.26 -6.24 -3.52
C PHE A 142 -15.26 -6.11 -2.37
N ILE A 143 -16.51 -5.73 -2.67
CA ILE A 143 -17.60 -5.68 -1.68
C ILE A 143 -17.91 -7.10 -1.20
N GLU A 144 -18.02 -8.07 -2.11
CA GLU A 144 -18.26 -9.48 -1.77
C GLU A 144 -17.12 -10.05 -0.94
N ALA A 145 -15.87 -9.80 -1.34
CA ALA A 145 -14.70 -10.21 -0.57
C ALA A 145 -14.69 -9.62 0.84
N ALA A 146 -15.01 -8.33 0.99
CA ALA A 146 -15.12 -7.72 2.31
C ALA A 146 -16.18 -8.44 3.16
N GLN A 147 -17.33 -8.82 2.57
CA GLN A 147 -18.42 -9.54 3.25
C GLN A 147 -18.01 -10.88 3.86
N GLN A 148 -17.01 -11.57 3.31
CA GLN A 148 -16.51 -12.83 3.85
C GLN A 148 -15.59 -12.66 5.07
N ILE A 149 -15.14 -11.45 5.40
CA ILE A 149 -14.30 -11.21 6.58
C ILE A 149 -15.18 -11.02 7.82
N ASP A 150 -15.00 -11.90 8.79
CA ASP A 150 -15.72 -11.85 10.08
C ASP A 150 -15.51 -10.52 10.78
N ILE A 151 -16.61 -9.92 11.26
CA ILE A 151 -16.55 -8.63 11.93
C ILE A 151 -16.22 -8.79 13.41
N ASN A 152 -15.37 -7.89 13.89
CA ASN A 152 -15.09 -7.69 15.31
C ASN A 152 -14.86 -6.18 15.55
N PRO A 153 -14.76 -5.72 16.81
CA PRO A 153 -14.61 -4.30 17.12
C PRO A 153 -13.42 -3.61 16.42
N ASP A 154 -12.32 -4.33 16.18
CA ASP A 154 -11.14 -3.83 15.48
C ASP A 154 -11.37 -3.54 13.99
N LEU A 155 -12.40 -4.14 13.39
CA LEU A 155 -12.68 -4.07 11.95
C LEU A 155 -13.93 -3.24 11.62
N THR A 156 -14.71 -2.83 12.62
CA THR A 156 -15.97 -2.10 12.44
C THR A 156 -15.82 -0.83 11.61
N PHE A 157 -14.75 -0.05 11.82
CA PHE A 157 -14.50 1.18 11.07
C PHE A 157 -14.38 0.91 9.56
N TYR A 158 -13.56 -0.07 9.19
CA TYR A 158 -13.33 -0.41 7.79
C TYR A 158 -14.60 -0.93 7.11
N ARG A 159 -15.38 -1.74 7.83
CA ARG A 159 -16.68 -2.21 7.36
C ARG A 159 -17.66 -1.06 7.14
N GLY A 160 -17.68 -0.08 8.04
CA GLY A 160 -18.46 1.14 7.89
C GLY A 160 -18.06 1.94 6.65
N ALA A 161 -16.76 2.12 6.42
CA ALA A 161 -16.24 2.82 5.24
C ALA A 161 -16.65 2.14 3.93
N ILE A 162 -16.53 0.81 3.86
CA ILE A 162 -16.97 0.03 2.69
C ILE A 162 -18.49 0.12 2.49
N ALA A 163 -19.27 0.06 3.57
CA ALA A 163 -20.72 0.20 3.49
C ALA A 163 -21.15 1.59 3.00
N PHE A 164 -20.42 2.64 3.38
CA PHE A 164 -20.63 4.00 2.90
C PHE A 164 -20.29 4.13 1.40
N LEU A 165 -19.17 3.57 0.94
CA LEU A 165 -18.75 3.62 -0.46
C LEU A 165 -19.63 2.77 -1.40
N ARG A 166 -20.39 1.83 -0.86
CA ARG A 166 -21.39 1.05 -1.61
C ARG A 166 -22.68 1.84 -1.86
N ALA A 167 -23.03 2.77 -0.96
CA ALA A 167 -24.32 3.47 -0.96
C ALA A 167 -24.39 4.53 -2.06
#